data_AF-A0A511QTH3-F1
#
_entry.id   AF-A0A511QTH3-F1
#
_cell.length_a   1.000
_cell.length_b   1.000
_cell.length_c   1.000
_cell.angle_alpha   90.00
_cell.angle_beta   90.00
_cell.angle_gamma   90.00
#
_symmetry.space_group_name_H-M   'P 1'
#
loop_
_entity.id
_entity.type
_entity.pdbx_description
1 polymer ?
#
loop_
_entity_poly.entity_id
_entity_poly.type
_entity_poly.pdbx_seq_one_letter_code
_entity_poly.pdbx_strand_id
1 'polypeptide(L)'
;MSDPIEKNFNLGGSVEKALAGDFELKPISVISEAWQLTMRNFLTFSPAVILLIAIQAAIFIVALKLQIGDLSAILVMFQDPESLQPGIFQSIFVANFSYEVVAAPIYAGVALMAMSHAAGLRTETRHITKGLPFMMPVILVTMLNLLSQAIAGALLPFLSLYLSLAFSNAVLLVCEKRLTPVKALWTSMRAVNKRIFSIAVIYLVTMFAFVAGMMLYGLGLVIAVPFFFHAKGIIYRNMFGIRLQVVATQQDAPKQETEQDEHIDESDDDNTPPTSGTPRGGSNTFDA
;
A
#
# COMPACT_ATOMS: atom_id res chain seq x y z
N MET A 1 -13.59 -23.99 26.50
CA MET A 1 -12.98 -22.89 25.73
C MET A 1 -12.38 -23.53 24.49
N SER A 2 -13.05 -23.39 23.35
CA SER A 2 -12.58 -23.96 22.09
C SER A 2 -11.85 -22.85 21.34
N ASP A 3 -10.55 -23.01 21.13
CA ASP A 3 -9.78 -22.06 20.34
C ASP A 3 -10.39 -21.94 18.93
N PRO A 4 -10.59 -20.72 18.40
CA PRO A 4 -11.07 -20.55 17.04
C PRO A 4 -10.07 -21.21 16.08
N ILE A 5 -10.57 -22.03 15.16
CA ILE A 5 -9.76 -22.69 14.13
C ILE A 5 -9.30 -21.61 13.15
N GLU A 6 -8.12 -21.04 13.38
CA GLU A 6 -7.49 -20.09 12.46
C GLU A 6 -6.99 -20.82 11.20
N LYS A 7 -7.66 -20.62 10.07
CA LYS A 7 -7.19 -21.14 8.78
C LYS A 7 -6.59 -20.02 7.94
N ASN A 8 -5.27 -20.04 7.83
CA ASN A 8 -4.52 -19.13 6.96
C ASN A 8 -4.63 -19.58 5.49
N PHE A 9 -5.14 -18.70 4.63
CA PHE A 9 -5.16 -18.91 3.18
C PHE A 9 -4.23 -17.89 2.50
N ASN A 10 -3.54 -18.30 1.44
CA ASN A 10 -2.69 -17.41 0.66
C ASN A 10 -3.31 -17.21 -0.72
N LEU A 11 -3.78 -15.99 -1.00
CA LEU A 11 -4.42 -15.64 -2.25
C LEU A 11 -3.35 -15.22 -3.28
N GLY A 12 -3.23 -15.98 -4.37
CA GLY A 12 -2.31 -15.69 -5.48
C GLY A 12 -1.01 -16.47 -5.40
N GLY A 13 0.12 -15.76 -5.42
CA GLY A 13 1.47 -16.33 -5.43
C GLY A 13 1.97 -16.77 -4.05
N SER A 14 3.28 -16.98 -3.93
CA SER A 14 3.98 -17.18 -2.65
C SER A 14 5.42 -16.68 -2.79
N VAL A 15 6.15 -16.46 -1.69
CA VAL A 15 7.55 -16.04 -1.77
C VAL A 15 8.39 -17.08 -2.52
N GLU A 16 8.11 -18.36 -2.29
CA GLU A 16 8.79 -19.49 -2.92
C GLU A 16 8.52 -19.51 -4.43
N LYS A 17 7.25 -19.36 -4.84
CA LYS A 17 6.86 -19.26 -6.26
C LYS A 17 7.47 -18.03 -6.94
N ALA A 18 7.47 -16.89 -6.28
CA ALA A 18 8.09 -15.66 -6.77
C ALA A 18 9.58 -15.83 -7.05
N LEU A 19 10.31 -16.48 -6.13
CA LEU A 19 11.73 -16.75 -6.28
C LEU A 19 12.04 -17.82 -7.32
N ALA A 20 11.17 -18.81 -7.49
CA ALA A 20 11.24 -19.79 -8.56
C ALA A 20 10.95 -19.18 -9.94
N GLY A 21 10.14 -18.12 -9.99
CA GLY A 21 9.59 -17.56 -11.24
C GLY A 21 8.33 -18.28 -11.71
N ASP A 22 7.70 -19.06 -10.83
CA ASP A 22 6.46 -19.80 -11.06
C ASP A 22 5.24 -18.91 -10.84
N PHE A 23 5.17 -17.85 -11.65
CA PHE A 23 4.02 -16.94 -11.69
C PHE A 23 3.89 -16.33 -13.09
N GLU A 24 2.65 -16.06 -13.47
CA GLU A 24 2.32 -15.30 -14.67
C GLU A 24 2.01 -13.85 -14.32
N LEU A 25 2.61 -12.93 -15.06
CA LEU A 25 2.32 -11.50 -14.95
C LEU A 25 2.06 -10.95 -16.35
N LYS A 26 0.78 -10.95 -16.75
CA LYS A 26 0.32 -10.42 -18.03
C LYS A 26 0.02 -8.92 -17.87
N PRO A 27 0.77 -8.00 -18.51
CA PRO A 27 0.62 -6.56 -18.28
C PRO A 27 -0.80 -6.06 -18.49
N ILE A 28 -1.46 -6.51 -19.56
CA ILE A 28 -2.80 -6.06 -19.94
C ILE A 28 -3.83 -6.44 -18.86
N SER A 29 -3.76 -7.66 -18.32
CA SER A 29 -4.70 -8.09 -17.28
C SER A 29 -4.49 -7.29 -15.99
N VAL A 30 -3.22 -7.04 -15.61
CA VAL A 30 -2.90 -6.24 -14.42
C VAL A 30 -3.40 -4.80 -14.57
N ILE A 31 -3.16 -4.17 -15.72
CA ILE A 31 -3.61 -2.80 -16.01
C ILE A 31 -5.13 -2.70 -16.00
N SER A 32 -5.83 -3.63 -16.67
CA SER A 32 -7.29 -3.67 -16.71
C SER A 32 -7.88 -3.87 -15.31
N GLU A 33 -7.35 -4.81 -14.54
CA GLU A 33 -7.80 -5.08 -13.18
C GLU A 33 -7.52 -3.87 -12.26
N ALA A 34 -6.35 -3.24 -12.37
CA ALA A 34 -6.01 -2.04 -11.60
C ALA A 34 -6.95 -0.89 -11.89
N TRP A 35 -7.34 -0.70 -13.15
CA TRP A 35 -8.31 0.31 -13.56
C TRP A 35 -9.70 0.03 -12.98
N GLN A 36 -10.17 -1.22 -13.06
CA GLN A 36 -11.45 -1.63 -12.50
C GLN A 36 -11.51 -1.44 -10.98
N LEU A 37 -10.46 -1.85 -10.25
CA LEU A 37 -10.36 -1.64 -8.81
C LEU A 37 -10.31 -0.16 -8.44
N THR A 38 -9.62 0.65 -9.25
CA THR A 38 -9.56 2.11 -9.05
C THR A 38 -10.92 2.75 -9.17
N MET A 39 -11.68 2.44 -10.23
CA MET A 39 -13.01 3.00 -10.43
C MET A 39 -14.01 2.48 -9.41
N ARG A 40 -13.94 1.19 -9.06
CA ARG A 40 -14.84 0.57 -8.08
C ARG A 40 -14.65 1.14 -6.67
N ASN A 41 -13.41 1.37 -6.26
CA ASN A 41 -13.08 1.83 -4.90
C ASN A 41 -12.72 3.33 -4.86
N PHE A 42 -13.03 4.09 -5.91
CA PHE A 42 -12.59 5.48 -6.03
C PHE A 42 -13.02 6.34 -4.83
N LEU A 43 -14.29 6.24 -4.41
CA LEU A 43 -14.82 7.06 -3.32
C LEU A 43 -14.26 6.70 -1.94
N THR A 44 -13.96 5.43 -1.70
CA THR A 44 -13.43 4.96 -0.41
C THR A 44 -11.91 5.12 -0.32
N PHE A 45 -11.20 5.08 -1.46
CA PHE A 45 -9.75 5.12 -1.51
C PHE A 45 -9.17 6.52 -1.78
N SER A 46 -9.84 7.34 -2.59
CA SER A 46 -9.36 8.68 -2.94
C SER A 46 -9.12 9.60 -1.75
N PRO A 47 -9.94 9.60 -0.68
CA PRO A 47 -9.64 10.42 0.50
C PRO A 47 -8.30 10.07 1.15
N ALA A 48 -7.95 8.78 1.23
CA ALA A 48 -6.66 8.33 1.74
C ALA A 48 -5.51 8.78 0.84
N VAL A 49 -5.71 8.76 -0.48
CA VAL A 49 -4.73 9.22 -1.45
C VAL A 49 -4.57 10.74 -1.45
N ILE A 50 -5.65 11.50 -1.36
CA ILE A 50 -5.61 12.96 -1.22
C ILE A 50 -4.87 13.34 0.07
N LEU A 51 -5.15 12.64 1.17
CA LEU A 51 -4.43 12.83 2.43
C LEU A 51 -2.94 12.51 2.28
N LEU A 52 -2.59 11.41 1.60
CA LEU A 52 -1.20 11.08 1.29
C LEU A 52 -0.53 12.22 0.50
N ILE A 53 -1.14 12.68 -0.59
CA ILE A 53 -0.62 13.78 -1.44
C ILE A 53 -0.47 15.07 -0.63
N ALA A 54 -1.43 15.40 0.24
CA ALA A 54 -1.37 16.59 1.09
C ALA A 54 -0.23 16.52 2.11
N ILE A 55 -0.07 15.38 2.80
CA ILE A 55 1.04 15.13 3.74
C ILE A 55 2.38 15.24 3.00
N GLN A 56 2.44 14.65 1.83
CA GLN A 56 3.59 14.65 0.94
C GLN A 56 3.99 16.07 0.50
N ALA A 57 3.04 16.86 0.02
CA ALA A 57 3.25 18.25 -0.33
C ALA A 57 3.70 19.08 0.88
N ALA A 58 3.10 18.86 2.06
CA ALA A 58 3.48 19.55 3.28
C ALA A 58 4.93 19.24 3.69
N ILE A 59 5.34 17.96 3.68
CA ILE A 59 6.72 17.55 4.00
C ILE A 59 7.69 18.19 3.00
N PHE A 60 7.39 18.12 1.71
CA PHE A 60 8.25 18.67 0.66
C PHE A 60 8.42 20.19 0.79
N ILE A 61 7.33 20.93 1.00
CA ILE A 61 7.34 22.39 1.19
C ILE A 61 8.13 22.77 2.46
N VAL A 62 7.91 22.06 3.57
CA VAL A 62 8.65 22.30 4.81
C VAL A 62 10.14 22.01 4.61
N ALA A 63 10.50 20.90 3.98
CA ALA A 63 11.89 20.54 3.72
C ALA A 63 12.58 21.57 2.82
N LEU A 64 11.93 22.02 1.75
CA LEU A 64 12.44 23.10 0.89
C LEU A 64 12.61 24.42 1.65
N LYS A 65 11.62 24.79 2.48
CA LYS A 65 11.68 26.00 3.29
C LYS A 65 12.85 25.98 4.28
N LEU A 66 13.11 24.83 4.92
CA LEU A 66 14.24 24.68 5.83
C LEU A 66 15.60 24.82 5.13
N GLN A 67 15.65 24.47 3.85
CA GLN A 67 16.89 24.43 3.09
C GLN A 67 17.20 25.76 2.37
N ILE A 68 16.19 26.40 1.78
CA ILE A 68 16.33 27.62 0.96
C ILE A 68 15.95 28.88 1.77
N GLY A 69 15.19 28.73 2.85
CA GLY A 69 14.69 29.84 3.66
C GLY A 69 13.50 30.54 2.99
N ASP A 70 13.77 31.30 1.94
CA ASP A 70 12.75 32.01 1.15
C ASP A 70 12.38 31.25 -0.12
N LEU A 71 11.10 30.84 -0.20
CA LEU A 71 10.55 30.13 -1.36
C LEU A 71 10.44 31.03 -2.61
N SER A 72 10.52 32.36 -2.46
CA SER A 72 10.53 33.30 -3.59
C SER A 72 11.71 33.05 -4.55
N ALA A 73 12.83 32.51 -4.04
CA ALA A 73 13.99 32.12 -4.84
C ALA A 73 13.66 31.07 -5.92
N ILE A 74 12.66 30.22 -5.67
CA ILE A 74 12.16 29.25 -6.66
C ILE A 74 11.34 29.97 -7.74
N LEU A 75 10.60 31.03 -7.39
CA LEU A 75 9.84 31.80 -8.38
C LEU A 75 10.77 32.58 -9.31
N VAL A 76 11.86 33.14 -8.76
CA VAL A 76 12.92 33.80 -9.54
C VAL A 76 13.58 32.82 -10.52
N MET A 77 13.80 31.55 -10.13
CA MET A 77 14.29 30.50 -11.02
C MET A 77 13.40 30.29 -12.26
N PHE A 78 12.08 30.38 -12.12
CA PHE A 78 11.16 30.23 -13.25
C PHE A 78 11.16 31.46 -14.19
N GLN A 79 11.55 32.62 -13.67
CA GLN A 79 11.62 33.87 -14.43
C GLN A 79 12.98 34.08 -15.09
N ASP A 80 14.05 33.66 -14.43
CA ASP A 80 15.43 33.74 -14.91
C ASP A 80 16.16 32.41 -14.67
N PRO A 81 16.10 31.47 -15.63
CA PRO A 81 16.79 30.18 -15.54
C PRO A 81 18.32 30.29 -15.50
N GLU A 82 18.92 31.46 -15.74
CA GLU A 82 20.38 31.66 -15.64
C GLU A 82 20.82 32.01 -14.21
N SER A 83 19.90 32.41 -13.34
CA SER A 83 20.19 32.71 -11.92
C SER A 83 20.41 31.46 -11.05
N LEU A 84 20.64 30.29 -11.67
CA LEU A 84 20.72 28.99 -11.01
C LEU A 84 21.97 28.87 -10.12
N GLN A 85 21.79 29.16 -8.84
CA GLN A 85 22.77 28.75 -7.84
C GLN A 85 22.76 27.22 -7.72
N PRO A 86 23.91 26.53 -7.83
CA PRO A 86 24.02 25.08 -7.69
C PRO A 86 23.39 24.54 -6.39
N GLY A 87 23.35 25.34 -5.33
CA GLY A 87 22.73 24.99 -4.05
C GLY A 87 21.23 24.71 -4.14
N ILE A 88 20.50 25.26 -5.12
CA ILE A 88 19.06 25.01 -5.27
C ILE A 88 18.80 23.56 -5.71
N PHE A 89 19.61 23.02 -6.62
CA PHE A 89 19.48 21.62 -7.05
C PHE A 89 19.74 20.65 -5.90
N GLN A 90 20.77 20.91 -5.09
CA GLN A 90 21.03 20.13 -3.88
C GLN A 90 19.85 20.23 -2.91
N SER A 91 19.23 21.41 -2.81
CA SER A 91 18.10 21.63 -1.92
C SER A 91 16.86 20.84 -2.33
N ILE A 92 16.56 20.82 -3.63
CA ILE A 92 15.48 20.01 -4.19
C ILE A 92 15.75 18.52 -3.99
N PHE A 93 16.99 18.08 -4.19
CA PHE A 93 17.38 16.68 -3.97
C PHE A 93 17.19 16.26 -2.51
N VAL A 94 17.65 17.07 -1.56
CA VAL A 94 17.48 16.83 -0.12
C VAL A 94 15.99 16.81 0.24
N ALA A 95 15.20 17.78 -0.26
CA ALA A 95 13.77 17.82 -0.02
C ALA A 95 13.04 16.59 -0.56
N ASN A 96 13.40 16.10 -1.76
CA ASN A 96 12.84 14.86 -2.31
C ASN A 96 13.19 13.64 -1.44
N PHE A 97 14.44 13.55 -0.98
CA PHE A 97 14.86 12.46 -0.09
C PHE A 97 14.10 12.49 1.24
N SER A 98 13.99 13.67 1.87
CA SER A 98 13.21 13.86 3.11
C SER A 98 11.75 13.49 2.91
N TYR A 99 11.15 13.91 1.80
CA TYR A 99 9.80 13.54 1.40
C TYR A 99 9.59 12.02 1.36
N GLU A 100 10.47 11.28 0.68
CA GLU A 100 10.29 9.83 0.54
C GLU A 100 10.45 9.09 1.86
N VAL A 101 11.44 9.48 2.67
CA VAL A 101 11.73 8.81 3.95
C VAL A 101 10.65 9.09 4.99
N VAL A 102 10.25 10.34 5.15
CA VAL A 102 9.27 10.74 6.17
C VAL A 102 7.86 10.26 5.80
N ALA A 103 7.50 10.28 4.51
CA ALA A 103 6.19 9.81 4.05
C ALA A 103 6.10 8.27 3.94
N ALA A 104 7.22 7.54 4.04
CA ALA A 104 7.27 6.09 3.82
C ALA A 104 6.23 5.28 4.62
N PRO A 105 5.98 5.54 5.93
CA PRO A 105 4.99 4.78 6.69
C PRO A 105 3.55 5.01 6.21
N ILE A 106 3.22 6.24 5.79
CA ILE A 106 1.91 6.59 5.26
C ILE A 106 1.74 5.99 3.86
N TYR A 107 2.79 6.06 3.03
CA TYR A 107 2.85 5.37 1.75
C TYR A 107 2.61 3.86 1.90
N ALA A 108 3.24 3.22 2.88
CA ALA A 108 3.05 1.81 3.18
C ALA A 108 1.61 1.50 3.58
N GLY A 109 0.98 2.36 4.39
CA GLY A 109 -0.43 2.26 4.75
C GLY A 109 -1.36 2.29 3.53
N VAL A 110 -1.17 3.26 2.64
CA VAL A 110 -1.94 3.34 1.37
C VAL A 110 -1.69 2.11 0.48
N ALA A 111 -0.44 1.64 0.40
CA ALA A 111 -0.08 0.46 -0.37
C ALA A 111 -0.75 -0.82 0.19
N LEU A 112 -0.83 -0.97 1.52
CA LEU A 112 -1.56 -2.05 2.17
C LEU A 112 -3.07 -1.98 1.90
N MET A 113 -3.65 -0.77 1.90
CA MET A 113 -5.06 -0.59 1.54
C MET A 113 -5.35 -1.05 0.11
N ALA A 114 -4.51 -0.65 -0.85
CA ALA A 114 -4.65 -1.08 -2.24
C ALA A 114 -4.43 -2.58 -2.42
N MET A 115 -3.50 -3.18 -1.67
CA MET A 115 -3.30 -4.62 -1.63
C MET A 115 -4.57 -5.35 -1.17
N SER A 116 -5.24 -4.84 -0.13
CA SER A 116 -6.50 -5.43 0.35
C SER A 116 -7.64 -5.33 -0.66
N HIS A 117 -7.72 -4.25 -1.44
CA HIS A 117 -8.65 -4.19 -2.58
C HIS A 117 -8.35 -5.25 -3.63
N ALA A 118 -7.07 -5.53 -3.92
CA ALA A 118 -6.67 -6.62 -4.81
C ALA A 118 -7.01 -8.01 -4.26
N ALA A 119 -7.17 -8.13 -2.93
CA ALA A 119 -7.68 -9.34 -2.27
C ALA A 119 -9.22 -9.41 -2.19
N GLY A 120 -9.93 -8.40 -2.70
CA GLY A 120 -11.40 -8.31 -2.63
C GLY A 120 -11.95 -7.79 -1.31
N LEU A 121 -11.10 -7.34 -0.39
CA LEU A 121 -11.49 -6.75 0.88
C LEU A 121 -11.88 -5.27 0.70
N ARG A 122 -12.76 -4.78 1.58
CA ARG A 122 -13.12 -3.36 1.64
C ARG A 122 -12.18 -2.63 2.60
N THR A 123 -11.90 -1.36 2.32
CA THR A 123 -11.08 -0.52 3.19
C THR A 123 -11.76 0.81 3.50
N GLU A 124 -11.41 1.39 4.64
CA GLU A 124 -11.82 2.73 5.05
C GLU A 124 -10.60 3.64 5.12
N THR A 125 -10.79 4.95 4.98
CA THR A 125 -9.71 5.94 5.01
C THR A 125 -8.82 5.84 6.25
N ARG A 126 -9.39 5.48 7.41
CA ARG A 126 -8.65 5.29 8.67
C ARG A 126 -7.57 4.21 8.57
N HIS A 127 -7.69 3.27 7.63
CA HIS A 127 -6.69 2.21 7.43
C HIS A 127 -5.35 2.70 6.90
N ILE A 128 -5.22 3.97 6.50
CA ILE A 128 -3.94 4.57 6.13
C ILE A 128 -2.90 4.48 7.26
N THR A 129 -3.34 4.41 8.52
CA THR A 129 -2.44 4.28 9.67
C THR A 129 -1.92 2.86 9.88
N LYS A 130 -2.39 1.85 9.13
CA LYS A 130 -1.92 0.45 9.26
C LYS A 130 -0.46 0.25 8.84
N GLY A 131 0.14 1.22 8.15
CA GLY A 131 1.58 1.26 7.90
C GLY A 131 2.41 1.72 9.10
N LEU A 132 1.81 2.44 10.07
CA LEU A 132 2.53 3.02 11.22
C LEU A 132 3.14 1.98 12.18
N PRO A 133 2.53 0.83 12.48
CA PRO A 133 3.17 -0.22 13.27
C PRO A 133 4.49 -0.72 12.67
N PHE A 134 4.65 -0.59 11.35
CA PHE A 134 5.86 -0.96 10.61
C PHE A 134 6.74 0.24 10.29
N MET A 135 6.51 1.40 10.92
CA MET A 135 7.21 2.65 10.60
C MET A 135 8.73 2.49 10.57
N MET A 136 9.33 1.96 11.64
CA MET A 136 10.79 1.82 11.73
C MET A 136 11.39 0.95 10.61
N PRO A 137 10.95 -0.29 10.40
CA PRO A 137 11.49 -1.11 9.31
C PRO A 137 11.13 -0.56 7.91
N VAL A 138 9.99 0.12 7.76
CA VAL A 138 9.59 0.77 6.49
C VAL A 138 10.50 1.96 6.16
N ILE A 139 10.84 2.78 7.16
CA ILE A 139 11.80 3.88 7.00
C ILE A 139 13.17 3.30 6.61
N LEU A 140 13.66 2.28 7.33
CA LEU A 140 14.95 1.65 7.03
C LEU A 140 15.01 1.06 5.61
N VAL A 141 13.98 0.32 5.19
CA VAL A 141 13.97 -0.27 3.84
C VAL A 141 13.90 0.80 2.77
N THR A 142 13.18 1.89 3.01
CA THR A 142 13.07 3.03 2.08
C THR A 142 14.40 3.77 1.99
N MET A 143 15.07 4.03 3.11
CA MET A 143 16.40 4.65 3.11
C MET A 143 17.44 3.80 2.38
N LEU A 144 17.47 2.50 2.64
CA LEU A 144 18.41 1.59 1.96
C LEU A 144 18.12 1.50 0.46
N ASN A 145 16.84 1.47 0.07
CA ASN A 145 16.40 1.54 -1.31
C ASN A 145 16.91 2.83 -2.00
N LEU A 146 16.67 3.99 -1.37
CA LEU A 146 17.06 5.29 -1.90
C LEU A 146 18.58 5.46 -2.00
N LEU A 147 19.33 5.05 -0.97
CA LEU A 147 20.78 5.12 -1.00
C LEU A 147 21.36 4.24 -2.12
N SER A 148 20.81 3.04 -2.30
CA SER A 148 21.21 2.14 -3.39
C SER A 148 20.93 2.77 -4.76
N GLN A 149 19.76 3.38 -4.92
CA GLN A 149 19.39 4.09 -6.16
C GLN A 149 20.25 5.33 -6.42
N ALA A 150 20.62 6.09 -5.38
CA ALA A 150 21.48 7.26 -5.49
C ALA A 150 22.90 6.89 -5.92
N ILE A 151 23.49 5.87 -5.29
CA ILE A 151 24.79 5.32 -5.67
C ILE A 151 24.74 4.80 -7.11
N ALA A 152 23.73 4.00 -7.44
CA ALA A 152 23.55 3.47 -8.79
C ALA A 152 23.39 4.59 -9.84
N GLY A 153 22.61 5.63 -9.53
CA GLY A 153 22.37 6.76 -10.42
C GLY A 153 23.60 7.64 -10.64
N ALA A 154 24.45 7.78 -9.63
CA ALA A 154 25.73 8.47 -9.76
C ALA A 154 26.70 7.75 -10.71
N LEU A 155 26.63 6.40 -10.78
CA LEU A 155 27.41 5.63 -11.75
C LEU A 155 26.76 5.63 -13.13
N LEU A 156 25.49 5.23 -13.21
CA LEU A 156 24.72 5.05 -14.44
C LEU A 156 23.22 5.34 -14.18
N PRO A 157 22.61 6.36 -14.82
CA PRO A 157 21.20 6.70 -14.59
C PRO A 157 20.22 5.53 -14.80
N PHE A 158 20.47 4.69 -15.82
CA PHE A 158 19.64 3.50 -16.10
C PHE A 158 19.70 2.44 -15.00
N LEU A 159 20.80 2.37 -14.24
CA LEU A 159 20.92 1.43 -13.13
C LEU A 159 20.03 1.84 -11.96
N SER A 160 19.88 3.14 -11.71
CA SER A 160 18.94 3.68 -10.73
C SER A 160 17.49 3.30 -11.07
N LEU A 161 17.11 3.48 -12.34
CA LEU A 161 15.79 3.07 -12.85
C LEU A 161 15.55 1.56 -12.69
N TYR A 162 16.55 0.73 -12.99
CA TYR A 162 16.44 -0.72 -12.77
C TYR A 162 16.25 -1.05 -11.28
N LEU A 163 17.01 -0.41 -10.38
CA LEU A 163 16.85 -0.59 -8.93
C LEU A 163 15.47 -0.17 -8.43
N SER A 164 14.90 0.92 -8.95
CA SER A 164 13.54 1.36 -8.57
C SER A 164 12.48 0.30 -8.90
N LEU A 165 12.61 -0.36 -10.06
CA LEU A 165 11.76 -1.49 -10.45
C LEU A 165 12.03 -2.72 -9.57
N ALA A 166 13.29 -3.10 -9.42
CA ALA A 166 13.74 -4.29 -8.68
C ALA A 166 13.29 -4.25 -7.21
N PHE A 167 13.34 -3.08 -6.57
CA PHE A 167 12.99 -2.88 -5.17
C PHE A 167 11.54 -2.45 -4.95
N SER A 168 10.74 -2.35 -6.01
CA SER A 168 9.37 -1.82 -5.95
C SER A 168 8.45 -2.54 -4.94
N ASN A 169 8.66 -3.83 -4.65
CA ASN A 169 7.83 -4.60 -3.71
C ASN A 169 8.38 -4.67 -2.29
N ALA A 170 9.56 -4.10 -2.01
CA ALA A 170 10.26 -4.27 -0.73
C ALA A 170 9.46 -3.75 0.48
N VAL A 171 8.80 -2.59 0.35
CA VAL A 171 7.97 -2.02 1.43
C VAL A 171 6.82 -2.97 1.81
N LEU A 172 6.12 -3.53 0.82
CA LEU A 172 5.01 -4.46 1.06
C LEU A 172 5.50 -5.80 1.66
N LEU A 173 6.68 -6.27 1.26
CA LEU A 173 7.32 -7.45 1.85
C LEU A 173 7.70 -7.24 3.32
N VAL A 174 8.12 -6.03 3.71
CA VAL A 174 8.36 -5.68 5.11
C VAL A 174 7.06 -5.68 5.90
N CYS A 175 6.01 -5.07 5.37
CA CYS A 175 4.75 -4.94 6.09
C CYS A 175 3.99 -6.26 6.25
N GLU A 176 3.82 -7.04 5.17
CA GLU A 176 2.95 -8.22 5.18
C GLU A 176 3.73 -9.52 5.48
N LYS A 177 4.89 -9.75 4.87
CA LYS A 177 5.72 -10.94 5.15
C LYS A 177 6.67 -10.76 6.34
N ARG A 178 6.70 -9.58 6.98
CA ARG A 178 7.56 -9.25 8.12
C ARG A 178 9.05 -9.53 7.87
N LEU A 179 9.50 -9.37 6.62
CA LEU A 179 10.91 -9.54 6.27
C LEU A 179 11.73 -8.38 6.81
N THR A 180 12.99 -8.65 7.19
CA THR A 180 13.93 -7.57 7.54
C THR A 180 14.23 -6.72 6.29
N PRO A 181 14.54 -5.41 6.44
CA PRO A 181 14.73 -4.49 5.31
C PRO A 181 15.64 -5.01 4.20
N VAL A 182 16.83 -5.52 4.56
CA VAL A 182 17.80 -6.07 3.60
C VAL A 182 17.23 -7.31 2.89
N LYS A 183 16.59 -8.22 3.62
CA LYS A 183 15.97 -9.42 3.05
C LYS A 183 14.83 -9.04 2.10
N ALA A 184 14.03 -8.04 2.45
CA ALA A 184 12.93 -7.57 1.61
C ALA A 184 13.41 -7.03 0.26
N LEU A 185 14.49 -6.22 0.25
CA LEU A 185 15.10 -5.72 -0.99
C LEU A 185 15.66 -6.86 -1.85
N TRP A 186 16.39 -7.79 -1.23
CA TRP A 186 16.98 -8.92 -1.95
C TRP A 186 15.91 -9.84 -2.56
N THR A 187 14.87 -10.15 -1.78
CA THR A 187 13.73 -10.96 -2.23
C THR A 187 12.96 -10.26 -3.35
N SER A 188 12.69 -8.96 -3.20
CA SER A 188 12.04 -8.16 -4.26
C SER A 188 12.85 -8.21 -5.55
N MET A 189 14.15 -7.91 -5.50
CA MET A 189 15.01 -7.89 -6.68
C MET A 189 15.04 -9.24 -7.39
N ARG A 190 15.25 -10.34 -6.64
CA ARG A 190 15.31 -11.69 -7.24
C ARG A 190 14.00 -12.10 -7.91
N ALA A 191 12.87 -11.79 -7.28
CA ALA A 191 11.56 -12.12 -7.83
C ALA A 191 11.19 -11.23 -9.02
N VAL A 192 11.38 -9.91 -8.91
CA VAL A 192 11.10 -8.95 -9.99
C VAL A 192 11.90 -9.28 -11.24
N ASN A 193 13.18 -9.69 -11.09
CA ASN A 193 14.02 -10.06 -12.22
C ASN A 193 13.50 -11.25 -13.05
N LYS A 194 12.63 -12.10 -12.49
CA LYS A 194 12.01 -13.21 -13.24
C LYS A 194 11.03 -12.73 -14.33
N ARG A 195 10.45 -11.54 -14.14
CA ARG A 195 9.43 -10.93 -15.02
C ARG A 195 9.62 -9.42 -15.16
N ILE A 196 10.88 -8.95 -15.20
CA ILE A 196 11.21 -7.52 -15.18
C ILE A 196 10.54 -6.77 -16.34
N PHE A 197 10.49 -7.37 -17.53
CA PHE A 197 9.87 -6.74 -18.70
C PHE A 197 8.37 -6.49 -18.48
N SER A 198 7.62 -7.47 -17.97
CA SER A 198 6.19 -7.30 -17.66
C SER A 198 5.98 -6.19 -16.63
N ILE A 199 6.81 -6.16 -15.58
CA ILE A 199 6.74 -5.16 -14.51
C ILE A 199 7.07 -3.76 -15.06
N ALA A 200 8.11 -3.65 -15.89
CA ALA A 200 8.51 -2.41 -16.54
C ALA A 200 7.39 -1.85 -17.42
N VAL A 201 6.71 -2.69 -18.22
CA VAL A 201 5.57 -2.26 -19.05
C VAL A 201 4.41 -1.72 -18.18
N ILE A 202 4.07 -2.40 -17.08
CA ILE A 202 2.99 -1.94 -16.18
C ILE A 202 3.34 -0.58 -15.56
N TYR A 203 4.58 -0.43 -15.06
CA TYR A 203 5.02 0.85 -14.48
C TYR A 203 5.21 1.95 -15.51
N LEU A 204 5.56 1.62 -16.77
CA LEU A 204 5.61 2.57 -17.87
C LEU A 204 4.22 3.13 -18.20
N VAL A 205 3.19 2.27 -18.27
CA VAL A 205 1.79 2.72 -18.45
C VAL A 205 1.36 3.60 -17.29
N THR A 206 1.75 3.25 -16.08
CA THR A 206 1.46 4.04 -14.89
C THR A 206 2.17 5.40 -14.93
N MET A 207 3.42 5.45 -15.39
CA MET A 207 4.17 6.69 -15.60
C MET A 207 3.47 7.60 -16.63
N PHE A 208 2.95 7.05 -17.73
CA PHE A 208 2.16 7.84 -18.68
C PHE A 208 0.86 8.37 -18.05
N ALA A 209 0.19 7.60 -17.19
CA ALA A 209 -0.98 8.07 -16.46
C ALA A 209 -0.63 9.24 -15.51
N PHE A 210 0.54 9.19 -14.86
CA PHE A 210 1.06 10.30 -14.07
C PHE A 210 1.33 11.55 -14.91
N VAL A 211 1.99 11.41 -16.07
CA VAL A 211 2.25 12.53 -16.99
C VAL A 211 0.94 13.15 -17.48
N ALA A 212 -0.04 12.33 -17.89
CA ALA A 212 -1.36 12.81 -18.28
C ALA A 212 -2.09 13.52 -17.12
N GLY A 213 -1.96 12.99 -15.90
CA GLY A 213 -2.54 13.61 -14.71
C GLY A 213 -1.94 14.98 -14.38
N MET A 214 -0.62 15.13 -14.58
CA MET A 214 0.07 16.41 -14.44
C MET A 214 -0.35 17.43 -15.50
N MET A 215 -0.51 17.00 -16.76
CA MET A 215 -1.00 17.85 -17.85
C MET A 215 -2.39 18.43 -17.58
N LEU A 216 -3.23 17.70 -16.82
CA LEU A 216 -4.54 18.16 -16.35
C LEU A 216 -4.44 19.01 -15.06
N TYR A 217 -3.44 19.88 -14.98
CA TYR A 217 -3.14 20.73 -13.82
C TYR A 217 -3.03 19.97 -12.48
N GLY A 218 -2.63 18.70 -12.53
CA GLY A 218 -2.54 17.82 -11.38
C GLY A 218 -3.88 17.21 -10.92
N LEU A 219 -5.03 17.63 -11.46
CA LEU A 219 -6.33 17.05 -11.08
C LEU A 219 -6.42 15.57 -11.46
N GLY A 220 -5.77 15.16 -12.55
CA GLY A 220 -5.74 13.75 -12.95
C GLY A 220 -4.89 12.87 -12.03
N LEU A 221 -4.05 13.43 -11.15
CA LEU A 221 -3.30 12.66 -10.14
C LEU A 221 -4.22 11.97 -9.14
N VAL A 222 -5.42 12.52 -8.91
CA VAL A 222 -6.44 11.91 -8.04
C VAL A 222 -6.87 10.55 -8.58
N ILE A 223 -6.71 10.27 -9.87
CA ILE A 223 -6.98 8.96 -10.49
C ILE A 223 -5.69 8.17 -10.75
N ALA A 224 -4.62 8.85 -11.17
CA ALA A 224 -3.34 8.20 -11.49
C ALA A 224 -2.67 7.58 -10.26
N VAL A 225 -2.69 8.26 -9.10
CA VAL A 225 -2.09 7.74 -7.86
C VAL A 225 -2.83 6.49 -7.36
N PRO A 226 -4.18 6.47 -7.26
CA PRO A 226 -4.89 5.24 -6.94
C PRO A 226 -4.61 4.09 -7.90
N PHE A 227 -4.57 4.38 -9.20
CA PHE A 227 -4.26 3.40 -10.23
C PHE A 227 -2.89 2.76 -10.03
N PHE A 228 -1.87 3.56 -9.72
CA PHE A 228 -0.54 3.07 -9.37
C PHE A 228 -0.55 2.12 -8.17
N PHE A 229 -1.23 2.50 -7.09
CA PHE A 229 -1.29 1.68 -5.89
C PHE A 229 -2.05 0.37 -6.11
N HIS A 230 -3.15 0.38 -6.87
CA HIS A 230 -3.87 -0.86 -7.22
C HIS A 230 -3.04 -1.77 -8.12
N ALA A 231 -2.36 -1.22 -9.14
CA ALA A 231 -1.44 -2.00 -9.97
C ALA A 231 -0.34 -2.65 -9.11
N LYS A 232 0.25 -1.89 -8.18
CA LYS A 232 1.23 -2.41 -7.22
C LYS A 232 0.66 -3.52 -6.33
N GLY A 233 -0.57 -3.36 -5.82
CA GLY A 233 -1.26 -4.38 -5.03
C GLY A 233 -1.49 -5.69 -5.81
N ILE A 234 -1.91 -5.59 -7.09
CA ILE A 234 -2.12 -6.75 -7.96
C ILE A 234 -0.80 -7.45 -8.31
N ILE A 235 0.25 -6.68 -8.64
CA ILE A 235 1.60 -7.23 -8.86
C ILE A 235 2.03 -8.02 -7.63
N TYR A 236 1.87 -7.44 -6.44
CA TYR A 236 2.23 -8.09 -5.18
C TYR A 236 1.43 -9.39 -4.96
N ARG A 237 0.10 -9.36 -5.13
CA ARG A 237 -0.77 -10.54 -5.01
C ARG A 237 -0.33 -11.67 -5.94
N ASN A 238 -0.09 -11.35 -7.22
CA ASN A 238 0.24 -12.35 -8.22
C ASN A 238 1.65 -12.93 -8.00
N MET A 239 2.60 -12.13 -7.51
CA MET A 239 3.96 -12.57 -7.24
C MET A 239 4.09 -13.31 -5.90
N PHE A 240 3.77 -12.65 -4.80
CA PHE A 240 4.11 -13.09 -3.44
C PHE A 240 2.92 -13.66 -2.65
N GLY A 241 1.71 -13.45 -3.16
CA GLY A 241 0.47 -13.81 -2.47
C GLY A 241 0.15 -12.93 -1.27
N ILE A 242 -1.13 -12.82 -0.96
CA ILE A 242 -1.65 -12.09 0.20
C ILE A 242 -2.16 -13.12 1.21
N ARG A 243 -1.63 -13.12 2.42
CA ARG A 243 -2.20 -13.90 3.52
C ARG A 243 -3.56 -13.32 3.89
N LEU A 244 -4.53 -14.21 4.08
CA LEU A 244 -5.88 -13.89 4.55
C LEU A 244 -6.17 -14.77 5.74
N GLN A 245 -6.63 -14.16 6.83
CA GLN A 245 -7.07 -14.88 8.02
C GLN A 245 -8.60 -14.87 8.03
N VAL A 246 -9.20 -16.06 8.04
CA VAL A 246 -10.65 -16.21 8.23
C VAL A 246 -10.91 -16.45 9.70
N VAL A 247 -11.42 -15.44 10.40
CA VAL A 247 -11.90 -15.57 11.76
C VAL A 247 -13.38 -15.98 11.70
N ALA A 248 -13.66 -17.26 11.89
CA ALA A 248 -15.04 -17.73 12.02
C ALA A 248 -15.62 -17.18 13.34
N THR A 249 -16.61 -16.28 13.23
CA THR A 249 -17.41 -15.89 14.40
C THR A 249 -18.41 -17.02 14.66
N GLN A 250 -18.52 -17.51 15.91
CA GLN A 250 -19.31 -18.70 16.31
C GLN A 250 -20.83 -18.62 16.06
N GLN A 251 -21.31 -17.69 15.25
CA GLN A 251 -22.74 -17.40 15.08
C GLN A 251 -23.43 -18.19 13.95
N ASP A 252 -22.67 -18.94 13.14
CA ASP A 252 -23.19 -19.76 12.02
C ASP A 252 -23.17 -21.28 12.29
N ALA A 253 -23.21 -21.71 13.56
CA ALA A 253 -23.49 -23.11 13.85
C ALA A 253 -24.99 -23.38 13.63
N PRO A 254 -25.40 -24.38 12.82
CA PRO A 254 -26.80 -24.74 12.68
C PRO A 254 -27.31 -25.16 14.06
N LYS A 255 -28.38 -24.52 14.54
CA LYS A 255 -29.14 -25.02 15.69
C LYS A 255 -29.62 -26.42 15.33
N GLN A 256 -29.04 -27.44 15.95
CA GLN A 256 -29.69 -28.75 16.02
C GLN A 256 -30.94 -28.56 16.86
N GLU A 257 -32.10 -28.54 16.20
CA GLU A 257 -33.39 -28.74 16.84
C GLU A 257 -33.39 -30.17 17.38
N THR A 258 -33.13 -30.32 18.68
CA THR A 258 -33.37 -31.58 19.37
C THR A 258 -34.86 -31.65 19.68
N GLU A 259 -35.56 -32.51 18.95
CA GLU A 259 -36.93 -32.90 19.25
C GLU A 259 -37.01 -33.57 20.64
N GLN A 260 -37.94 -33.06 21.44
CA GLN A 260 -38.78 -33.72 22.46
C GLN A 260 -38.16 -34.75 23.42
N ASP A 261 -38.21 -34.43 24.72
CA ASP A 261 -38.92 -35.29 25.67
C ASP A 261 -39.49 -34.45 26.83
N GLU A 262 -40.77 -34.68 27.11
CA GLU A 262 -41.56 -34.04 28.17
C GLU A 262 -41.08 -34.46 29.56
N HIS A 263 -40.91 -33.50 30.47
CA HIS A 263 -41.34 -33.70 31.86
C HIS A 263 -41.69 -32.36 32.52
N ILE A 264 -42.90 -32.31 33.05
CA ILE A 264 -43.50 -31.24 33.84
C ILE A 264 -42.91 -31.30 35.26
N ASP A 265 -42.50 -30.16 35.83
CA ASP A 265 -43.03 -29.68 37.12
C ASP A 265 -42.57 -28.27 37.54
N GLU A 266 -43.60 -27.48 37.88
CA GLU A 266 -43.80 -26.38 38.84
C GLU A 266 -42.73 -25.35 39.26
N SER A 267 -43.18 -24.09 39.16
CA SER A 267 -43.22 -23.02 40.18
C SER A 267 -42.32 -21.76 40.06
N ASP A 268 -43.05 -20.64 39.96
CA ASP A 268 -42.88 -19.30 40.53
C ASP A 268 -41.92 -18.24 39.93
N ASP A 269 -42.58 -17.23 39.35
CA ASP A 269 -42.41 -15.76 39.46
C ASP A 269 -40.99 -15.17 39.54
N ASP A 270 -40.58 -14.42 38.51
CA ASP A 270 -40.48 -12.95 38.62
C ASP A 270 -40.40 -12.28 37.23
N ASN A 271 -40.98 -11.11 37.14
CA ASN A 271 -41.37 -10.37 35.95
C ASN A 271 -40.40 -9.20 35.73
N THR A 272 -39.62 -9.18 34.63
CA THR A 272 -38.95 -7.94 34.17
C THR A 272 -38.74 -7.93 32.65
N PRO A 273 -39.08 -6.83 31.93
CA PRO A 273 -39.04 -6.79 30.46
C PRO A 273 -37.65 -6.43 29.88
N PRO A 274 -37.37 -6.73 28.60
CA PRO A 274 -36.02 -6.69 28.05
C PRO A 274 -35.60 -5.25 27.68
N THR A 275 -34.36 -4.88 28.03
CA THR A 275 -33.72 -3.70 27.45
C THR A 275 -33.09 -4.05 26.11
N SER A 276 -33.52 -3.34 25.07
CA SER A 276 -33.07 -3.45 23.69
C SER A 276 -31.58 -3.11 23.56
N GLY A 277 -30.73 -4.12 23.43
CA GLY A 277 -29.34 -3.97 23.03
C GLY A 277 -29.22 -3.71 21.53
N THR A 278 -28.90 -2.48 21.15
CA THR A 278 -28.37 -2.14 19.82
C THR A 278 -27.09 -2.94 19.55
N PRO A 279 -26.94 -3.70 18.44
CA PRO A 279 -25.64 -4.22 18.06
C PRO A 279 -24.84 -3.09 17.39
N ARG A 280 -24.07 -2.35 18.18
CA ARG A 280 -22.90 -1.61 17.66
C ARG A 280 -21.68 -2.51 17.81
N GLY A 281 -21.12 -2.96 16.69
CA GLY A 281 -19.83 -3.64 16.70
C GLY A 281 -19.63 -4.62 15.57
N GLY A 282 -19.87 -4.21 14.32
CA GLY A 282 -19.32 -4.94 13.17
C GLY A 282 -17.80 -4.89 13.22
N SER A 283 -17.15 -6.05 13.11
CA SER A 283 -15.72 -6.25 13.25
C SER A 283 -14.89 -5.37 12.30
N ASN A 284 -14.04 -4.53 12.87
CA ASN A 284 -13.07 -3.67 12.17
C ASN A 284 -11.78 -4.43 11.79
N THR A 285 -11.86 -5.65 11.25
CA THR A 285 -10.64 -6.43 11.00
C THR A 285 -10.14 -6.24 9.57
N PHE A 286 -8.96 -5.60 9.44
CA PHE A 286 -8.00 -6.15 8.48
C PHE A 286 -7.32 -7.27 9.24
N ASP A 287 -7.45 -8.48 8.74
CA ASP A 287 -6.40 -9.47 8.96
C ASP A 287 -5.90 -9.90 7.59
N ALA A 288 -4.78 -9.27 7.20
CA ALA A 288 -3.87 -9.76 6.17
C ALA A 288 -2.75 -10.54 6.88
#